data_AF-A0A939X0J2-F1
#
_entry.id   AF-A0A939X0J2-F1
#
_cell.length_a   1.000
_cell.length_b   1.000
_cell.length_c   1.000
_cell.angle_alpha   90.00
_cell.angle_beta   90.00
_cell.angle_gamma   90.00
#
_symmetry.space_group_name_H-M   'P 1'
#
loop_
_entity.id
_entity.type
_entity.pdbx_description
1 polymer ?
#
loop_
_entity_poly.entity_id
_entity_poly.type
_entity_poly.pdbx_seq_one_letter_code
_entity_poly.pdbx_strand_id
1 'polypeptide(L)'
;MKHSRAYIIIGVMALLLLASCGQRYQAKGIVKDFVKAYATEEIDISDFSDLDSTKVISDSLILALRDKAKSDPLFKKDFQLADKPDGATLLFIRMRFQLPNDTLEQSRTFYFDKDLTGIVAFK
;
A
#
# COMPACT_ATOMS: atom_id res chain seq x y z
N MET A 1 22.67 40.65 -0.07
CA MET A 1 21.44 39.82 -0.11
C MET A 1 21.80 38.36 -0.45
N LYS A 2 22.20 37.53 0.52
CA LYS A 2 22.61 36.13 0.24
C LYS A 2 22.04 35.10 1.23
N HIS A 3 21.38 35.54 2.29
CA HIS A 3 20.81 34.69 3.34
C HIS A 3 19.42 34.13 2.99
N SER A 4 18.65 34.77 2.10
CA SER A 4 17.26 34.39 1.83
C SER A 4 17.10 33.04 1.10
N ARG A 5 18.14 32.55 0.41
CA ARG A 5 18.07 31.32 -0.38
C ARG A 5 18.23 30.05 0.46
N ALA A 6 19.04 30.10 1.52
CA ALA A 6 19.32 28.93 2.36
C ALA A 6 18.10 28.53 3.23
N TYR A 7 17.37 29.50 3.77
CA TYR A 7 16.17 29.23 4.58
C TYR A 7 15.01 28.66 3.77
N ILE A 8 14.87 29.05 2.50
CA ILE A 8 13.85 28.51 1.59
C ILE A 8 14.13 27.03 1.29
N ILE A 9 15.39 26.66 1.04
CA ILE A 9 15.77 25.28 0.74
C ILE A 9 15.53 24.36 1.95
N ILE A 10 15.87 24.81 3.16
CA ILE A 10 15.66 24.04 4.40
C ILE A 10 14.15 23.86 4.70
N GLY A 11 13.34 24.89 4.46
CA GLY A 11 11.88 24.80 4.64
C GLY A 11 11.19 23.83 3.66
N VAL A 12 11.61 23.83 2.39
CA VAL A 12 11.05 22.92 1.37
C VAL A 12 11.41 21.46 1.64
N MET A 13 12.63 21.18 2.14
CA MET A 13 13.06 19.82 2.44
C MET A 13 12.28 19.20 3.62
N ALA A 14 11.94 20.00 4.63
CA ALA A 14 11.12 19.54 5.75
C ALA A 14 9.68 19.19 5.33
N LEU A 15 9.07 19.97 4.42
CA LEU A 15 7.73 19.71 3.89
C LEU A 15 7.66 18.40 3.08
N LEU A 16 8.69 18.09 2.29
CA LEU A 16 8.76 16.86 1.51
C LEU A 16 8.89 15.60 2.40
N LEU A 17 9.64 15.70 3.50
CA LEU A 17 9.78 14.61 4.48
C LEU A 17 8.46 14.33 5.22
N LEU A 18 7.70 15.38 5.56
CA LEU A 18 6.38 15.24 6.19
C LEU A 18 5.35 14.62 5.23
N ALA A 19 5.39 14.97 3.94
CA ALA A 19 4.50 14.41 2.93
C ALA A 19 4.70 12.89 2.76
N SER A 20 5.96 12.43 2.69
CA SER A 20 6.28 11.00 2.54
C SER A 20 5.83 10.18 3.76
N CYS A 21 6.03 10.69 4.97
CA CYS A 21 5.59 10.00 6.19
C CYS A 21 4.05 9.93 6.29
N GLY A 22 3.36 11.00 5.87
CA GLY A 22 1.90 11.08 5.82
C GLY A 22 1.29 10.06 4.85
N GLN A 23 1.82 9.96 3.64
CA GLN A 23 1.35 8.98 2.65
C GLN A 23 1.56 7.54 3.13
N ARG A 24 2.71 7.24 3.74
CA ARG A 24 2.97 5.92 4.31
C ARG A 24 1.98 5.60 5.44
N TYR A 25 1.67 6.56 6.31
CA TYR A 25 0.67 6.39 7.36
C TYR A 25 -0.73 6.10 6.79
N GLN A 26 -1.14 6.86 5.78
CA GLN A 26 -2.41 6.68 5.09
C GLN A 26 -2.52 5.29 4.43
N ALA A 27 -1.48 4.87 3.69
CA ALA A 27 -1.44 3.55 3.06
C ALA A 27 -1.56 2.41 4.10
N LYS A 28 -0.85 2.51 5.23
CA LYS A 28 -0.99 1.55 6.35
C LYS A 28 -2.43 1.52 6.89
N GLY A 29 -3.07 2.68 7.03
CA GLY A 29 -4.46 2.80 7.46
C GLY A 29 -5.42 2.03 6.53
N ILE A 30 -5.32 2.27 5.22
CA ILE A 30 -6.14 1.60 4.21
C ILE A 30 -5.98 0.07 4.29
N VAL A 31 -4.74 -0.44 4.41
CA VAL A 31 -4.52 -1.89 4.52
C VAL A 31 -5.09 -2.45 5.82
N LYS A 32 -4.91 -1.76 6.95
CA LYS A 32 -5.47 -2.20 8.24
C LYS A 32 -6.99 -2.27 8.20
N ASP A 33 -7.63 -1.26 7.61
CA ASP A 33 -9.09 -1.23 7.46
C ASP A 33 -9.58 -2.34 6.53
N PHE A 34 -8.86 -2.58 5.43
CA PHE A 34 -9.14 -3.68 4.51
C PHE A 34 -9.03 -5.06 5.20
N VAL A 35 -7.91 -5.31 5.90
CA VAL A 35 -7.68 -6.55 6.64
C VAL A 35 -8.77 -6.74 7.70
N LYS A 36 -9.10 -5.70 8.47
CA LYS A 36 -10.14 -5.78 9.49
C LYS A 36 -11.52 -6.11 8.91
N ALA A 37 -11.85 -5.59 7.74
CA ALA A 37 -13.15 -5.85 7.10
C ALA A 37 -13.22 -7.25 6.47
N TYR A 38 -12.14 -7.68 5.80
CA TYR A 38 -12.17 -8.79 4.87
C TYR A 38 -11.34 -10.01 5.27
N ALA A 39 -10.51 -9.95 6.31
CA ALA A 39 -9.80 -11.15 6.76
C ALA A 39 -10.79 -12.24 7.21
N THR A 40 -10.45 -13.50 6.89
CA THR A 40 -11.24 -14.68 7.27
C THR A 40 -10.87 -15.21 8.66
N GLU A 41 -9.69 -14.80 9.15
CA GLU A 41 -9.16 -15.13 10.47
C GLU A 41 -8.42 -13.93 11.07
N GLU A 42 -7.99 -14.06 12.33
CA GLU A 42 -7.19 -13.04 12.99
C GLU A 42 -5.78 -12.97 12.37
N ILE A 43 -5.31 -11.76 12.08
CA ILE A 43 -4.01 -11.50 11.46
C ILE A 43 -3.22 -10.59 12.39
N ASP A 44 -2.10 -11.08 12.91
CA ASP A 44 -1.20 -10.27 13.73
C ASP A 44 -0.19 -9.55 12.82
N ILE A 45 -0.42 -8.27 12.58
CA ILE A 45 0.40 -7.45 11.69
C ILE A 45 1.67 -7.02 12.40
N SER A 46 2.79 -7.64 12.04
CA SER A 46 4.09 -7.41 12.65
C SER A 46 4.77 -6.14 12.13
N ASP A 47 4.71 -5.88 10.83
CA ASP A 47 5.40 -4.74 10.20
C ASP A 47 4.82 -4.34 8.84
N PHE A 48 5.17 -3.13 8.40
CA PHE A 48 4.93 -2.65 7.04
C PHE A 48 6.21 -2.05 6.46
N SER A 49 6.51 -2.40 5.21
CA SER A 49 7.59 -1.75 4.45
C SER A 49 7.37 -0.25 4.29
N ASP A 50 8.39 0.41 3.76
CA ASP A 50 8.22 1.75 3.19
C ASP A 50 7.20 1.72 2.05
N LEU A 51 6.58 2.88 1.83
CA LEU A 51 5.72 3.11 0.69
C LEU A 51 6.62 3.45 -0.50
N ASP A 52 6.51 2.65 -1.55
CA ASP A 52 7.32 2.82 -2.76
C ASP A 52 6.40 2.84 -3.98
N SER A 53 6.97 3.20 -5.13
CA SER A 53 6.27 3.26 -6.40
C SER A 53 6.78 2.20 -7.35
N THR A 54 5.90 1.69 -8.19
CA THR A 54 6.27 0.80 -9.29
C THR A 54 6.20 1.56 -10.60
N LYS A 55 7.04 1.17 -11.57
CA LYS A 55 6.82 1.56 -12.97
C LYS A 55 5.41 1.15 -13.40
N VAL A 56 4.91 1.80 -14.46
CA VAL A 56 3.60 1.52 -15.07
C VAL A 56 3.41 0.01 -15.20
N ILE A 57 2.45 -0.52 -14.45
CA ILE A 57 2.04 -1.92 -14.51
C ILE A 57 1.12 -2.08 -15.74
N SER A 58 1.15 -3.19 -16.47
CA SER A 58 0.18 -3.44 -17.54
C SER A 58 -1.18 -3.83 -16.97
N ASP A 59 -2.25 -3.64 -17.74
CA ASP A 59 -3.59 -4.06 -17.30
C ASP A 59 -3.69 -5.58 -17.15
N SER A 60 -2.99 -6.33 -18.01
CA SER A 60 -2.89 -7.79 -17.89
C SER A 60 -2.28 -8.24 -16.56
N LEU A 61 -1.25 -7.56 -16.07
CA LEU A 61 -0.65 -7.87 -14.78
C LEU A 61 -1.58 -7.50 -13.63
N ILE A 62 -2.34 -6.40 -13.74
CA ILE A 62 -3.33 -6.03 -12.71
C ILE A 62 -4.44 -7.06 -12.63
N LEU A 63 -4.96 -7.53 -13.78
CA LEU A 63 -5.95 -8.60 -13.80
C LEU A 63 -5.42 -9.86 -13.12
N ALA A 64 -4.19 -10.27 -13.44
CA ALA A 64 -3.56 -11.42 -12.80
C ALA A 64 -3.38 -11.25 -11.27
N LEU A 65 -3.03 -10.05 -10.81
CA LEU A 65 -2.95 -9.75 -9.37
C LEU A 65 -4.33 -9.79 -8.71
N ARG A 66 -5.36 -9.25 -9.36
CA ARG A 66 -6.75 -9.29 -8.86
C ARG A 66 -7.28 -10.72 -8.80
N ASP A 67 -6.96 -11.56 -9.77
CA ASP A 67 -7.34 -12.97 -9.76
C ASP A 67 -6.62 -13.73 -8.65
N LYS A 68 -5.33 -13.45 -8.45
CA LYS A 68 -4.59 -14.01 -7.31
C LYS A 68 -5.20 -13.57 -5.97
N ALA A 69 -5.51 -12.29 -5.81
CA ALA A 69 -6.19 -11.75 -4.64
C ALA A 69 -7.52 -12.47 -4.34
N LYS A 70 -8.34 -12.75 -5.36
CA LYS A 70 -9.61 -13.48 -5.18
C LYS A 70 -9.43 -14.96 -4.82
N SER A 71 -8.25 -15.52 -5.12
CA SER A 71 -7.88 -16.88 -4.75
C SER A 71 -7.23 -17.00 -3.37
N ASP A 72 -6.92 -15.87 -2.72
CA ASP A 72 -6.26 -15.84 -1.42
C ASP A 72 -7.24 -16.26 -0.31
N PRO A 73 -7.02 -17.40 0.38
CA PRO A 73 -7.95 -17.89 1.39
C PRO A 73 -8.01 -17.00 2.65
N LEU A 74 -7.04 -16.10 2.84
CA LEU A 74 -7.00 -15.19 3.98
C LEU A 74 -8.04 -14.06 3.90
N PHE A 75 -8.65 -13.84 2.73
CA PHE A 75 -9.61 -12.77 2.52
C PHE A 75 -10.94 -13.29 1.96
N LYS A 76 -12.04 -12.74 2.44
CA LYS A 76 -13.38 -12.95 1.87
C LYS A 76 -13.40 -12.50 0.41
N LYS A 77 -14.25 -13.09 -0.43
CA LYS A 77 -14.25 -12.82 -1.88
C LYS A 77 -15.08 -11.61 -2.31
N ASP A 78 -15.80 -10.99 -1.37
CA ASP A 78 -16.72 -9.86 -1.59
C ASP A 78 -16.04 -8.49 -1.36
N PHE A 79 -14.71 -8.46 -1.21
CA PHE A 79 -13.98 -7.20 -1.17
C PHE A 79 -14.10 -6.43 -2.49
N GLN A 80 -14.05 -5.11 -2.38
CA GLN A 80 -13.99 -4.22 -3.52
C GLN A 80 -12.56 -3.71 -3.70
N LEU A 81 -12.13 -3.63 -4.95
CA LEU A 81 -10.85 -3.05 -5.33
C LEU A 81 -11.10 -1.77 -6.11
N ALA A 82 -10.29 -0.75 -5.86
CA ALA A 82 -10.34 0.51 -6.58
C ALA A 82 -9.98 0.30 -8.05
N ASP A 83 -10.52 1.17 -8.90
CA ASP A 83 -10.16 1.21 -10.31
C ASP A 83 -8.70 1.59 -10.49
N LYS A 84 -8.10 1.04 -11.54
CA LYS A 84 -6.77 1.44 -11.95
C LYS A 84 -6.90 2.62 -12.92
N PRO A 85 -6.21 3.75 -12.68
CA PRO A 85 -6.08 4.78 -13.70
C PRO A 85 -5.15 4.31 -14.83
N ASP A 86 -5.54 4.57 -16.08
CA ASP A 86 -4.80 4.18 -17.28
C ASP A 86 -3.37 4.73 -17.28
N GLY A 87 -2.39 3.87 -17.60
CA GLY A 87 -0.99 4.25 -17.68
C GLY A 87 -0.37 4.76 -16.36
N ALA A 88 -1.04 4.59 -15.22
CA ALA A 88 -0.57 5.15 -13.96
C ALA A 88 0.52 4.30 -13.29
N THR A 89 1.46 5.03 -12.68
CA THR A 89 2.33 4.50 -11.62
C THR A 89 1.46 4.18 -10.40
N LEU A 90 1.67 3.00 -9.81
CA LEU A 90 1.01 2.61 -8.58
C LEU A 90 1.96 2.77 -7.40
N LEU A 91 1.38 3.06 -6.24
CA LEU A 91 2.09 2.98 -4.98
C LEU A 91 1.93 1.56 -4.43
N PHE A 92 2.88 1.07 -3.64
CA PHE A 92 2.74 -0.22 -2.98
C PHE A 92 3.36 -0.23 -1.58
N ILE A 93 2.77 -1.05 -0.71
CA ILE A 93 3.30 -1.36 0.61
C ILE A 93 3.24 -2.87 0.85
N ARG A 94 4.26 -3.42 1.50
CA ARG A 94 4.27 -4.81 1.94
C ARG A 94 3.91 -4.87 3.40
N MET A 95 2.85 -5.60 3.72
CA MET A 95 2.49 -6.00 5.08
C MET A 95 3.15 -7.33 5.41
N ARG A 96 3.78 -7.42 6.59
CA ARG A 96 4.25 -8.68 7.19
C ARG A 96 3.37 -9.01 8.39
N PHE A 97 3.04 -10.28 8.54
CA PHE A 97 2.12 -10.74 9.58
C PHE A 97 2.36 -12.20 9.95
N GLN A 98 1.82 -12.61 11.08
CA GLN A 98 1.72 -14.00 11.51
C GLN A 98 0.27 -14.41 11.64
N LEU A 99 0.00 -15.69 11.41
CA LEU A 99 -1.29 -16.30 11.69
C LEU A 99 -1.21 -17.02 13.05
N PRO A 100 -2.28 -17.05 13.85
CA PRO A 100 -2.26 -17.63 15.19
C PRO A 100 -1.76 -19.09 15.27
N ASN A 101 -1.96 -19.86 14.20
CA ASN A 101 -1.58 -21.27 14.11
C ASN A 101 -0.40 -21.51 13.16
N ASP A 102 0.28 -20.45 12.71
CA ASP A 102 1.44 -20.55 11.83
C ASP A 102 2.67 -19.96 12.51
N THR A 103 3.80 -20.64 12.37
CA THR A 103 5.09 -20.18 12.91
C THR A 103 5.89 -19.36 11.89
N LEU A 104 5.44 -19.37 10.63
CA LEU A 104 6.09 -18.65 9.54
C LEU A 104 5.49 -17.26 9.38
N GLU A 105 6.37 -16.26 9.34
CA GLU A 105 5.99 -14.91 8.94
C GLU A 105 5.56 -14.93 7.46
N GLN A 106 4.36 -14.42 7.21
CA GLN A 106 3.81 -14.24 5.88
C GLN A 106 3.86 -12.78 5.47
N SER A 107 3.72 -12.54 4.16
CA SER A 107 3.57 -11.17 3.66
C SER A 107 2.55 -11.08 2.55
N ARG A 108 1.96 -9.88 2.41
CA ARG A 108 1.12 -9.47 1.29
C ARG A 108 1.54 -8.10 0.79
N THR A 109 1.62 -7.93 -0.52
CA THR A 109 1.94 -6.64 -1.14
C THR A 109 0.66 -6.02 -1.68
N PHE A 110 0.32 -4.84 -1.19
CA PHE A 110 -0.88 -4.09 -1.59
C PHE A 110 -0.47 -2.94 -2.52
N TYR A 111 -1.22 -2.78 -3.61
CA TYR A 111 -1.02 -1.74 -4.61
C TYR A 111 -2.16 -0.73 -4.56
N PHE A 112 -1.84 0.54 -4.65
CA PHE A 112 -2.78 1.67 -4.57
C PHE A 112 -2.64 2.56 -5.80
N ASP A 113 -3.69 3.31 -6.10
CA ASP A 113 -3.57 4.48 -6.95
C ASP A 113 -2.67 5.56 -6.28
N LYS A 114 -2.22 6.53 -7.07
CA LYS A 114 -1.29 7.58 -6.62
C LYS A 114 -1.86 8.49 -5.52
N ASP A 115 -3.18 8.59 -5.43
CA ASP A 115 -3.89 9.47 -4.50
C ASP A 115 -4.34 8.71 -3.24
N LEU A 116 -3.98 7.42 -3.12
CA LEU A 116 -4.30 6.54 -1.99
C LEU A 116 -5.81 6.51 -1.70
N THR A 117 -6.63 6.43 -2.76
CA THR A 117 -8.09 6.32 -2.62
C THR A 117 -8.56 4.92 -2.29
N GLY A 118 -7.78 3.90 -2.68
CA GLY A 118 -8.06 2.51 -2.32
C GLY A 118 -7.03 1.51 -2.84
N ILE A 119 -7.27 0.23 -2.55
CA ILE A 119 -6.43 -0.88 -3.00
C ILE A 119 -6.86 -1.28 -4.41
N VAL A 120 -5.95 -1.17 -5.37
CA VAL A 120 -6.18 -1.54 -6.78
C VAL A 120 -6.01 -3.04 -7.01
N ALA A 121 -5.04 -3.65 -6.31
CA ALA A 121 -4.75 -5.08 -6.34
C ALA A 121 -3.84 -5.47 -5.15
N PHE A 122 -3.74 -6.77 -4.84
CA PHE A 122 -2.76 -7.29 -3.87
C PHE A 122 -2.32 -8.72 -4.23
N LYS A 123 -1.23 -9.19 -3.61
CA LYS A 123 -0.69 -10.54 -3.85
C LYS A 123 0.10 -11.11 -2.68
#